data_AF-A0A0D3JJ20-F1
#
_entry.id   AF-A0A0D3JJ20-F1
#
_cell.length_a   1.000
_cell.length_b   1.000
_cell.length_c   1.000
_cell.angle_alpha   90.00
_cell.angle_beta   90.00
_cell.angle_gamma   90.00
#
_symmetry.space_group_name_H-M   'P 1'
#
loop_
_entity.id
_entity.type
_entity.pdbx_description
1 polymer ?
#
loop_
_entity_poly.entity_id
_entity_poly.type
_entity_poly.pdbx_seq_one_letter_code
_entity_poly.pdbx_strand_id
1 'polypeptide(L)'
;MRLSDSTFVFFSSDNGFHLGEHRMLFGKTKPYATDVRLPMYVAGPGLPRGETRPLPTTHLDITATIAELGGAAKHAPHPLDGLSFKAALGSTPPALSEWRDFSFSEFYVNDNTWRNIRLIDHATGQPAWAFHWWCSNQSEVYREADDPFQMANVGGDDPTPFGRSIVRRYLPATEMRLSDSTFVFFSSDNGFHLGEHRMLFGKTKPYATDVRLPMYVAGPGLPRGETRPLPTTHLDITATIAELGGAAKHAPHPLDGLSFKAALGSTPPALSEWRDFSFSEFYVNDNTWRNIRLIDHATGQPAWAFHWWCSNQSE
;
A
#
# COMPACT_ATOMS: atom_id res chain seq x y z
N MET A 1 3.36 -30.86 21.01
CA MET A 1 3.00 -29.47 20.71
C MET A 1 2.38 -29.45 19.33
N ARG A 2 1.10 -29.07 19.20
CA ARG A 2 0.49 -28.88 17.87
C ARG A 2 0.74 -27.44 17.44
N LEU A 3 0.89 -27.20 16.13
CA LEU A 3 1.00 -25.83 15.59
C LEU A 3 -0.15 -24.93 16.08
N SER A 4 -1.35 -25.49 16.22
CA SER A 4 -2.53 -24.79 16.77
C SER A 4 -2.34 -24.18 18.15
N ASP A 5 -1.40 -24.70 18.95
CA ASP A 5 -1.21 -24.28 20.34
C ASP A 5 -0.32 -23.03 20.44
N SER A 6 0.32 -22.63 19.34
CA SER A 6 1.30 -21.53 19.29
C SER A 6 1.17 -20.64 18.05
N THR A 7 0.14 -20.80 17.24
CA THR A 7 0.00 -20.08 15.96
C THR A 7 -1.32 -19.33 15.92
N PHE A 8 -1.23 -18.02 15.68
CA PHE A 8 -2.36 -17.20 15.26
C PHE A 8 -2.55 -17.31 13.74
N VAL A 9 -3.79 -17.47 13.30
CA VAL A 9 -4.20 -17.50 11.91
C VAL A 9 -5.16 -16.34 11.69
N PHE A 10 -4.82 -15.47 10.74
CA PHE A 10 -5.67 -14.39 10.25
C PHE A 10 -6.09 -14.76 8.83
N PHE A 11 -7.39 -14.78 8.58
CA PHE A 11 -7.96 -14.96 7.24
C PHE A 11 -8.73 -13.68 6.88
N SER A 12 -8.40 -13.10 5.73
CA SER A 12 -9.05 -11.91 5.18
C SER A 12 -9.06 -11.96 3.64
N SER A 13 -9.76 -11.01 3.03
CA SER A 13 -9.65 -10.68 1.60
C SER A 13 -8.93 -9.34 1.46
N ASP A 14 -8.25 -9.07 0.33
CA ASP A 14 -7.62 -7.77 0.05
C ASP A 14 -8.65 -6.69 -0.28
N ASN A 15 -9.69 -7.07 -1.03
CA ASN A 15 -10.85 -6.27 -1.39
C ASN A 15 -12.06 -7.19 -1.64
N GLY A 16 -13.22 -6.58 -1.78
CA GLY A 16 -14.44 -7.23 -2.23
C GLY A 16 -14.61 -7.12 -3.74
N PHE A 17 -15.77 -7.53 -4.26
CA PHE A 17 -16.05 -7.55 -5.68
C PHE A 17 -17.56 -7.45 -5.91
N HIS A 18 -17.99 -6.48 -6.71
CA HIS A 18 -19.37 -6.37 -7.17
C HIS A 18 -19.54 -7.13 -8.49
N LEU A 19 -20.68 -7.77 -8.67
CA LEU A 19 -21.07 -8.61 -9.81
C LEU A 19 -22.19 -7.98 -10.67
N GLY A 20 -22.64 -6.79 -10.30
CA GLY A 20 -23.76 -6.11 -10.96
C GLY A 20 -24.53 -5.15 -10.04
N GLU A 21 -24.20 -5.15 -8.75
CA GLU A 21 -24.73 -4.23 -7.75
C GLU A 21 -24.54 -2.78 -8.21
N HIS A 22 -25.49 -1.93 -7.82
CA HIS A 22 -25.56 -0.53 -8.25
C HIS A 22 -25.61 -0.34 -9.78
N ARG A 23 -25.98 -1.38 -10.55
CA ARG A 23 -25.98 -1.39 -12.03
C ARG A 23 -24.59 -1.13 -12.64
N MET A 24 -23.54 -1.46 -11.89
CA MET A 24 -22.17 -1.37 -12.37
C MET A 24 -21.80 -2.64 -13.13
N LEU A 25 -20.85 -2.52 -14.06
CA LEU A 25 -20.18 -3.71 -14.59
C LEU A 25 -19.42 -4.39 -13.44
N PHE A 26 -19.31 -5.71 -13.50
CA PHE A 26 -18.60 -6.48 -12.50
C PHE A 26 -17.17 -5.93 -12.30
N GLY A 27 -16.70 -5.91 -11.06
CA GLY A 27 -15.42 -5.33 -10.76
C GLY A 27 -15.16 -5.13 -9.28
N LYS A 28 -14.13 -4.35 -9.04
CA LYS A 28 -13.74 -3.78 -7.74
C LYS A 28 -13.47 -2.30 -7.93
N THR A 29 -13.02 -1.58 -6.91
CA THR A 29 -12.65 -0.13 -6.93
C THR A 29 -13.78 0.85 -6.62
N LYS A 30 -14.83 0.42 -5.93
CA LYS A 30 -15.93 1.28 -5.51
C LYS A 30 -16.00 1.42 -3.99
N PRO A 31 -16.56 2.52 -3.45
CA PRO A 31 -16.64 2.74 -2.00
C PRO A 31 -17.74 1.91 -1.30
N TYR A 32 -18.56 1.19 -2.07
CA TYR A 32 -19.68 0.41 -1.55
C TYR A 32 -19.23 -0.80 -0.73
N ALA A 33 -20.11 -1.26 0.17
CA ALA A 33 -19.87 -2.37 1.09
C ALA A 33 -19.40 -3.64 0.37
N THR A 34 -19.89 -3.89 -0.85
CA THR A 34 -19.48 -5.04 -1.69
C THR A 34 -17.98 -5.09 -1.97
N ASP A 35 -17.32 -3.93 -1.99
CA ASP A 35 -15.92 -3.78 -2.36
C ASP A 35 -15.01 -3.57 -1.14
N VAL A 36 -15.55 -2.98 -0.06
CA VAL A 36 -14.74 -2.51 1.08
C VAL A 36 -15.06 -3.20 2.41
N ARG A 37 -16.17 -3.93 2.53
CA ARG A 37 -16.52 -4.67 3.76
C ARG A 37 -16.11 -6.13 3.60
N LEU A 38 -14.99 -6.47 4.23
CA LEU A 38 -14.28 -7.72 3.98
C LEU A 38 -14.51 -8.72 5.11
N PRO A 39 -14.50 -10.03 4.81
CA PRO A 39 -14.47 -11.04 5.85
C PRO A 39 -13.14 -10.95 6.60
N MET A 40 -13.20 -11.03 7.93
CA MET A 40 -12.00 -11.22 8.76
C MET A 40 -12.29 -12.28 9.82
N TYR A 41 -11.48 -13.33 9.84
CA TYR A 41 -11.52 -14.37 10.87
C TYR A 41 -10.16 -14.48 11.53
N VAL A 42 -10.17 -14.63 12.86
CA VAL A 42 -8.95 -14.80 13.65
C VAL A 42 -9.11 -16.04 14.51
N ALA A 43 -8.14 -16.95 14.41
CA ALA A 43 -8.02 -18.11 15.28
C ALA A 43 -6.65 -18.13 15.93
N GLY A 44 -6.54 -18.61 17.16
CA GLY A 44 -5.25 -18.70 17.82
C GLY A 44 -5.32 -19.13 19.27
N PRO A 45 -4.15 -19.25 19.93
CA PRO A 45 -4.06 -19.69 21.31
C PRO A 45 -4.84 -18.75 22.25
N GLY A 46 -5.68 -19.33 23.10
CA GLY A 46 -6.45 -18.59 24.10
C GLY A 46 -7.61 -17.75 23.57
N LEU A 47 -7.88 -17.78 22.26
CA LEU A 47 -9.03 -17.04 21.69
C LEU A 47 -10.33 -17.81 21.92
N PRO A 48 -11.43 -17.12 22.31
CA PRO A 48 -12.74 -17.74 22.43
C PRO A 48 -13.27 -18.16 21.04
N ARG A 49 -14.03 -19.25 20.99
CA ARG A 49 -14.55 -19.83 19.74
C ARG A 49 -15.96 -19.32 19.46
N GLY A 50 -16.25 -19.04 18.19
CA GLY A 50 -17.59 -18.64 17.74
C GLY A 50 -17.98 -17.21 18.13
N GLU A 51 -17.05 -16.43 18.64
CA GLU A 51 -17.27 -15.04 19.02
C GLU A 51 -17.24 -14.11 17.80
N THR A 52 -18.17 -13.15 17.76
CA THR A 52 -18.16 -12.06 16.77
C THR A 52 -17.84 -10.74 17.47
N ARG A 53 -17.03 -9.90 16.81
CA ARG A 53 -16.60 -8.60 17.34
C ARG A 53 -16.85 -7.51 16.29
N PRO A 54 -17.74 -6.54 16.54
CA PRO A 54 -18.12 -5.52 15.55
C PRO A 54 -17.18 -4.31 15.54
N LEU A 55 -15.86 -4.52 15.62
CA LEU A 55 -14.91 -3.42 15.57
C LEU A 55 -14.84 -2.86 14.14
N PRO A 56 -14.90 -1.53 13.93
CA PRO A 56 -14.45 -0.93 12.68
C PRO A 56 -12.94 -1.12 12.54
N THR A 57 -12.54 -2.19 11.86
CA THR A 57 -11.14 -2.48 11.56
C THR A 57 -10.79 -2.10 10.12
N THR A 58 -9.52 -1.80 9.88
CA THR A 58 -8.92 -1.69 8.54
C THR A 58 -7.79 -2.73 8.40
N HIS A 59 -7.29 -2.94 7.18
CA HIS A 59 -6.14 -3.83 6.96
C HIS A 59 -4.88 -3.39 7.74
N LEU A 60 -4.72 -2.09 7.99
CA LEU A 60 -3.59 -1.56 8.76
C LEU A 60 -3.59 -2.10 10.20
N ASP A 61 -4.78 -2.38 10.75
CA ASP A 61 -4.93 -2.91 12.11
C ASP A 61 -4.48 -4.36 12.23
N ILE A 62 -4.53 -5.13 11.13
CA ILE A 62 -3.99 -6.49 11.08
C ILE A 62 -2.48 -6.44 11.27
N THR A 63 -1.79 -5.56 10.55
CA THR A 63 -0.34 -5.35 10.67
C THR A 63 0.02 -4.93 12.09
N ALA A 64 -0.69 -3.96 12.66
CA ALA A 64 -0.47 -3.52 14.05
C ALA A 64 -0.69 -4.65 15.06
N THR A 65 -1.70 -5.48 14.85
CA THR A 65 -2.01 -6.61 15.72
C THR A 65 -0.99 -7.75 15.63
N ILE A 66 -0.54 -8.10 14.43
CA ILE A 66 0.51 -9.11 14.25
C ILE A 66 1.82 -8.61 14.86
N ALA A 67 2.17 -7.34 14.65
CA ALA A 67 3.37 -6.75 15.25
C ALA A 67 3.31 -6.76 16.79
N GLU A 68 2.16 -6.48 17.39
CA GLU A 68 2.01 -6.55 18.86
C GLU A 68 2.03 -8.00 19.38
N LEU A 69 1.32 -8.92 18.72
CA LEU A 69 1.32 -10.34 19.09
C LEU A 69 2.73 -10.96 19.02
N GLY A 70 3.53 -10.56 18.02
CA GLY A 70 4.92 -10.98 17.85
C GLY A 70 5.93 -10.21 18.71
N GLY A 71 5.50 -9.23 19.52
CA GLY A 71 6.39 -8.38 20.31
C GLY A 71 7.30 -7.45 19.49
N ALA A 72 7.00 -7.28 18.20
CA ALA A 72 7.77 -6.49 17.24
C ALA A 72 7.34 -5.02 17.17
N ALA A 73 6.13 -4.67 17.68
CA ALA A 73 5.61 -3.31 17.62
C ALA A 73 6.56 -2.25 18.24
N LYS A 74 7.27 -2.61 19.32
CA LYS A 74 8.28 -1.74 19.97
C LYS A 74 9.50 -1.41 19.10
N HIS A 75 9.68 -2.14 18.00
CA HIS A 75 10.76 -1.94 17.05
C HIS A 75 10.31 -1.14 15.82
N ALA A 76 9.04 -0.75 15.74
CA ALA A 76 8.57 0.12 14.68
C ALA A 76 9.28 1.48 14.79
N PRO A 77 9.88 1.99 13.71
CA PRO A 77 10.59 3.27 13.74
C PRO A 77 9.66 4.47 13.96
N HIS A 78 8.35 4.27 13.72
CA HIS A 78 7.28 5.24 13.93
C HIS A 78 6.04 4.54 14.49
N PRO A 79 5.07 5.30 15.05
CA PRO A 79 3.75 4.76 15.34
C PRO A 79 3.17 4.06 14.10
N LEU A 80 2.63 2.85 14.28
CA LEU A 80 1.95 2.15 13.20
C LEU A 80 0.66 2.88 12.86
N ASP A 81 0.32 2.95 11.57
CA ASP A 81 -0.89 3.63 11.10
C ASP A 81 -2.18 2.92 11.57
N GLY A 82 -2.10 1.60 11.78
CA GLY A 82 -3.18 0.81 12.37
C GLY A 82 -3.13 0.78 13.90
N LEU A 83 -4.29 0.52 14.51
CA LEU A 83 -4.40 0.24 15.93
C LEU A 83 -4.45 -1.28 16.13
N SER A 84 -3.75 -1.80 17.14
CA SER A 84 -3.90 -3.22 17.45
C SER A 84 -5.24 -3.49 18.12
N PHE A 85 -5.97 -4.48 17.61
CA PHE A 85 -7.17 -5.02 18.25
C PHE A 85 -6.88 -6.26 19.10
N LYS A 86 -5.61 -6.54 19.46
CA LYS A 86 -5.23 -7.70 20.28
C LYS A 86 -6.04 -7.80 21.57
N ALA A 87 -6.27 -6.66 22.25
CA ALA A 87 -7.09 -6.62 23.46
C ALA A 87 -8.53 -7.11 23.21
N ALA A 88 -9.10 -6.83 22.04
CA ALA A 88 -10.45 -7.26 21.65
C ALA A 88 -10.55 -8.76 21.28
N LEU A 89 -9.42 -9.43 21.05
CA LEU A 89 -9.39 -10.87 20.77
C LEU A 89 -9.60 -11.72 22.03
N GLY A 90 -9.29 -11.18 23.22
CA GLY A 90 -9.36 -11.92 24.47
C GLY A 90 -10.78 -12.26 24.94
N SER A 91 -10.88 -13.06 26.01
CA SER A 91 -12.16 -13.42 26.64
C SER A 91 -12.85 -12.24 27.34
N THR A 92 -12.12 -11.17 27.63
CA THR A 92 -12.66 -9.94 28.24
C THR A 92 -12.28 -8.74 27.36
N PRO A 93 -12.97 -8.56 26.22
CA PRO A 93 -12.68 -7.45 25.32
C PRO A 93 -13.09 -6.11 25.98
N PRO A 94 -12.41 -5.00 25.64
CA PRO A 94 -12.86 -3.67 26.05
C PRO A 94 -14.23 -3.34 25.46
N ALA A 95 -14.91 -2.33 26.02
CA ALA A 95 -16.16 -1.86 25.46
C ALA A 95 -15.94 -1.32 24.04
N LEU A 96 -16.94 -1.45 23.17
CA LEU A 96 -16.82 -0.97 21.77
C LEU A 96 -16.54 0.54 21.70
N SER A 97 -17.03 1.31 22.68
CA SER A 97 -16.73 2.74 22.86
C SER A 97 -15.27 3.08 23.18
N GLU A 98 -14.47 2.09 23.55
CA GLU A 98 -13.02 2.26 23.75
C GLU A 98 -12.24 2.04 22.44
N TRP A 99 -12.91 1.61 21.37
CA TRP A 99 -12.36 1.56 20.02
C TRP A 99 -12.73 2.83 19.23
N ARG A 100 -12.20 2.97 18.01
CA ARG A 100 -12.61 4.05 17.09
C ARG A 100 -14.05 3.83 16.62
N ASP A 101 -14.76 4.91 16.31
CA ASP A 101 -16.17 4.84 15.87
C ASP A 101 -16.34 4.54 14.37
N PHE A 102 -15.23 4.47 13.62
CA PHE A 102 -15.26 4.50 12.16
C PHE A 102 -14.17 3.66 11.48
N SER A 103 -14.45 3.16 10.28
CA SER A 103 -13.43 2.65 9.36
C SER A 103 -13.22 3.63 8.21
N PHE A 104 -11.99 3.70 7.70
CA PHE A 104 -11.62 4.53 6.56
C PHE A 104 -11.05 3.67 5.42
N SER A 105 -11.36 4.07 4.19
CA SER A 105 -10.80 3.49 2.96
C SER A 105 -10.67 4.57 1.91
N GLU A 106 -9.66 4.45 1.05
CA GLU A 106 -9.45 5.37 -0.07
C GLU A 106 -8.94 4.62 -1.29
N PHE A 107 -9.12 5.25 -2.46
CA PHE A 107 -8.73 4.69 -3.73
C PHE A 107 -8.25 5.80 -4.66
N TYR A 108 -7.24 5.50 -5.48
CA TYR A 108 -6.73 6.37 -6.54
C TYR A 108 -6.29 5.55 -7.75
N VAL A 109 -6.95 5.75 -8.90
CA VAL A 109 -6.49 5.26 -10.22
C VAL A 109 -6.98 6.24 -11.30
N ASN A 110 -6.13 6.55 -12.28
CA ASN A 110 -6.47 7.33 -13.49
C ASN A 110 -7.20 8.64 -13.18
N ASP A 111 -6.67 9.44 -12.26
CA ASP A 111 -7.25 10.72 -11.79
C ASP A 111 -8.66 10.64 -11.19
N ASN A 112 -9.14 9.43 -10.93
CA ASN A 112 -10.33 9.19 -10.14
C ASN A 112 -9.94 8.78 -8.72
N THR A 113 -10.36 9.56 -7.74
CA THR A 113 -10.23 9.21 -6.32
C THR A 113 -11.58 9.11 -5.66
N TRP A 114 -11.66 8.23 -4.67
CA TRP A 114 -12.68 8.33 -3.65
C TRP A 114 -12.10 8.06 -2.27
N ARG A 115 -12.77 8.62 -1.27
CA ARG A 115 -12.57 8.33 0.15
C ARG A 115 -13.90 7.88 0.74
N ASN A 116 -13.85 6.93 1.66
CA ASN A 116 -15.03 6.40 2.33
C ASN A 116 -14.79 6.34 3.84
N ILE A 117 -15.72 6.91 4.60
CA ILE A 117 -15.82 6.77 6.05
C ILE A 117 -17.11 5.99 6.35
N ARG A 118 -17.00 4.95 7.16
CA ARG A 118 -18.15 4.18 7.64
C ARG A 118 -18.19 4.22 9.16
N LEU A 119 -19.31 4.67 9.70
CA LEU A 119 -19.56 4.75 11.14
C LEU A 119 -20.29 3.51 11.62
N ILE A 120 -19.95 3.07 12.83
CA ILE A 120 -20.63 1.97 13.51
C ILE A 120 -21.41 2.54 14.69
N ASP A 121 -22.63 2.06 14.90
CA ASP A 121 -23.36 2.36 16.12
C ASP A 121 -22.80 1.49 17.25
N HIS A 122 -22.23 2.12 18.27
CA HIS A 122 -21.62 1.43 19.40
C HIS A 122 -22.62 0.71 20.30
N ALA A 123 -23.90 1.09 20.28
CA ALA A 123 -24.94 0.40 21.04
C ALA A 123 -25.33 -0.94 20.39
N THR A 124 -25.32 -1.00 19.06
CA THR A 124 -25.79 -2.18 18.30
C THR A 124 -24.67 -2.98 17.65
N GLY A 125 -23.48 -2.39 17.48
CA GLY A 125 -22.38 -2.95 16.70
C GLY A 125 -22.67 -3.01 15.19
N GLN A 126 -23.70 -2.34 14.70
CA GLN A 126 -24.10 -2.38 13.28
C GLN A 126 -23.60 -1.14 12.53
N PRO A 127 -23.30 -1.27 11.21
CA PRO A 127 -23.03 -0.11 10.37
C PRO A 127 -24.20 0.88 10.43
N ALA A 128 -23.91 2.13 10.78
CA ALA A 128 -24.91 3.17 10.94
C ALA A 128 -24.97 4.08 9.71
N TRP A 129 -23.80 4.50 9.21
CA TRP A 129 -23.68 5.47 8.13
C TRP A 129 -22.46 5.18 7.27
N ALA A 130 -22.58 5.39 5.96
CA ALA A 130 -21.46 5.42 5.01
C ALA A 130 -21.42 6.78 4.30
N PHE A 131 -20.21 7.34 4.18
CA PHE A 131 -19.95 8.64 3.58
C PHE A 131 -18.89 8.47 2.50
N HIS A 132 -19.26 8.64 1.24
CA HIS A 132 -18.35 8.59 0.11
C HIS A 132 -18.03 10.00 -0.37
N TRP A 133 -16.76 10.27 -0.69
CA TRP A 133 -16.30 11.54 -1.22
C TRP A 133 -15.47 11.30 -2.48
N TRP A 134 -15.87 11.88 -3.60
CA TRP A 134 -15.23 11.70 -4.90
C TRP A 134 -14.28 12.86 -5.23
N CYS A 135 -13.32 12.63 -6.13
CA CYS A 135 -12.43 13.68 -6.64
C CYS A 135 -13.20 14.86 -7.27
N SER A 136 -14.40 14.61 -7.79
CA SER A 136 -15.31 15.63 -8.34
C SER A 136 -15.93 16.54 -7.30
N ASN A 137 -15.62 16.35 -6.01
CA ASN A 137 -16.23 17.04 -4.87
C ASN A 137 -17.71 16.68 -4.63
N GLN A 138 -18.22 15.67 -5.34
CA GLN A 138 -19.51 15.04 -5.06
C GLN A 138 -19.38 14.12 -3.86
N SER A 139 -20.49 13.92 -3.15
CA SER A 139 -20.56 12.95 -2.06
C SER A 139 -21.80 12.09 -2.17
N GLU A 140 -21.69 10.87 -1.63
CA GLU A 140 -22.84 10.04 -1.35
C GLU A 140 -22.91 9.79 0.16
N VAL A 141 -24.12 9.82 0.70
CA VAL A 141 -24.37 9.55 2.11
C VAL A 141 -25.47 8.51 2.20
N TYR A 142 -25.19 7.41 2.91
CA TYR A 142 -26.12 6.31 3.10
C TYR A 142 -26.32 6.08 4.59
N ARG A 143 -27.58 5.95 5.01
CA ARG A 143 -27.92 5.50 6.35
C ARG A 143 -28.06 3.99 6.32
N GLU A 144 -26.99 3.28 6.61
CA GLU A 144 -26.91 1.82 6.43
C GLU A 144 -27.81 1.02 7.36
N ALA A 145 -28.23 1.61 8.48
CA ALA A 145 -29.23 1.02 9.36
C ALA A 145 -30.59 0.81 8.64
N ASP A 146 -30.95 1.73 7.73
CA ASP A 146 -32.22 1.71 6.99
C ASP A 146 -32.02 1.28 5.51
N ASP A 147 -30.81 1.45 4.97
CA ASP A 147 -30.43 1.20 3.58
C ASP A 147 -29.13 0.37 3.49
N PRO A 148 -29.17 -0.93 3.85
CA PRO A 148 -27.98 -1.77 3.91
C PRO A 148 -27.34 -2.05 2.54
N PHE A 149 -28.08 -1.77 1.45
CA PHE A 149 -27.62 -1.94 0.08
C PHE A 149 -27.15 -0.63 -0.57
N GLN A 150 -27.15 0.47 0.18
CA GLN A 150 -26.65 1.78 -0.28
C GLN A 150 -27.31 2.24 -1.59
N MET A 151 -28.64 2.12 -1.65
CA MET A 151 -29.46 2.43 -2.84
C MET A 151 -30.06 3.83 -2.80
N ALA A 152 -30.21 4.43 -1.61
CA ALA A 152 -30.83 5.72 -1.39
C ALA A 152 -29.82 6.73 -0.84
N ASN A 153 -29.16 7.47 -1.74
CA ASN A 153 -28.27 8.57 -1.35
C ASN A 153 -29.10 9.69 -0.68
N VAL A 154 -29.00 9.82 0.64
CA VAL A 154 -29.65 10.90 1.41
C VAL A 154 -28.84 12.19 1.41
N GLY A 155 -27.64 12.17 0.80
CA GLY A 155 -26.74 13.29 0.63
C GLY A 155 -27.09 14.24 -0.52
N GLY A 156 -27.93 13.83 -1.49
CA GLY A 156 -28.20 14.61 -2.69
C GLY A 156 -26.96 14.86 -3.57
N ASP A 157 -27.09 15.74 -4.58
CA ASP A 157 -25.99 16.13 -5.49
C ASP A 157 -25.04 17.21 -4.89
N ASP A 158 -25.43 17.84 -3.78
CA ASP A 158 -24.60 18.74 -2.98
C ASP A 158 -24.34 18.07 -1.62
N PRO A 159 -23.09 17.87 -1.17
CA PRO A 159 -22.83 17.20 0.08
C PRO A 159 -23.62 17.85 1.22
N THR A 160 -24.63 17.17 1.78
CA THR A 160 -25.41 17.74 2.89
C THR A 160 -24.49 18.34 3.96
N PRO A 161 -24.87 19.44 4.65
CA PRO A 161 -24.06 20.01 5.73
C PRO A 161 -23.59 18.97 6.76
N PHE A 162 -24.40 17.94 7.00
CA PHE A 162 -24.06 16.79 7.82
C PHE A 162 -22.90 15.97 7.25
N GLY A 163 -22.97 15.51 6.00
CA GLY A 163 -21.87 14.77 5.35
C GLY A 163 -20.55 15.55 5.34
N ARG A 164 -20.60 16.86 5.05
CA ARG A 164 -19.42 17.74 5.13
C ARG A 164 -18.85 17.82 6.54
N SER A 165 -19.71 17.88 7.56
CA SER A 165 -19.27 17.95 8.96
C SER A 165 -18.54 16.68 9.41
N ILE A 166 -19.03 15.51 8.99
CA ILE A 166 -18.41 14.21 9.29
C ILE A 166 -17.07 14.10 8.58
N VAL A 167 -17.03 14.37 7.27
CA VAL A 167 -15.77 14.34 6.51
C VAL A 167 -14.75 15.31 7.12
N ARG A 168 -15.13 16.57 7.42
CA ARG A 168 -14.21 17.52 8.05
C ARG A 168 -13.73 17.09 9.44
N ARG A 169 -14.58 16.40 10.20
CA ARG A 169 -14.23 15.90 11.54
C ARG A 169 -13.21 14.77 11.48
N TYR A 170 -13.35 13.84 10.53
CA TYR A 170 -12.55 12.62 10.51
C TYR A 170 -11.41 12.64 9.48
N LEU A 171 -11.49 13.47 8.44
CA LEU A 171 -10.44 13.56 7.42
C LEU A 171 -9.05 13.85 8.00
N PRO A 172 -8.88 14.76 9.00
CA PRO A 172 -7.56 14.98 9.62
C PRO A 172 -7.02 13.79 10.43
N ALA A 173 -7.89 12.84 10.79
CA ALA A 173 -7.50 11.59 11.44
C ALA A 173 -7.16 10.48 10.44
N THR A 174 -7.48 10.67 9.15
CA THR A 174 -7.29 9.69 8.08
C THR A 174 -6.25 10.12 7.04
N GLU A 175 -5.90 11.40 6.99
CA GLU A 175 -4.72 11.83 6.23
C GLU A 175 -3.49 11.12 6.81
N MET A 176 -2.71 10.46 5.94
CA MET A 176 -1.39 9.96 6.32
C MET A 176 -0.65 11.09 7.02
N ARG A 177 -0.45 10.94 8.32
CA ARG A 177 0.40 11.84 9.08
C ARG A 177 1.82 11.47 8.71
N LEU A 178 2.28 11.96 7.56
CA LEU A 178 3.69 12.01 7.24
C LEU A 178 4.31 12.85 8.36
N SER A 179 5.02 12.18 9.26
CA SER A 179 5.76 12.82 10.33
C SER A 179 6.96 13.55 9.74
N ASP A 180 7.57 14.45 10.51
CA ASP A 180 8.88 15.04 10.19
C ASP A 180 10.00 13.99 10.08
N SER A 181 9.70 12.71 10.31
CA SER A 181 10.59 11.56 10.17
C SER A 181 10.21 10.59 9.04
N THR A 182 9.22 10.92 8.19
CA THR A 182 8.72 10.00 7.15
C THR A 182 9.40 10.19 5.79
N PHE A 183 9.93 9.10 5.23
CA PHE A 183 10.40 9.06 3.84
C PHE A 183 9.31 8.53 2.90
N VAL A 184 9.13 9.19 1.76
CA VAL A 184 8.22 8.80 0.68
C VAL A 184 9.05 8.45 -0.55
N PHE A 185 8.83 7.23 -1.07
CA PHE A 185 9.41 6.77 -2.33
C PHE A 185 8.29 6.66 -3.34
N PHE A 186 8.41 7.36 -4.47
CA PHE A 186 7.48 7.26 -5.59
C PHE A 186 8.23 6.68 -6.80
N SER A 187 7.72 5.59 -7.36
CA SER A 187 8.25 4.99 -8.57
C SER A 187 7.14 4.24 -9.33
N SER A 188 7.48 3.73 -10.51
CA SER A 188 6.64 2.81 -11.30
C SER A 188 7.22 1.40 -11.18
N ASP A 189 6.42 0.35 -11.28
CA ASP A 189 6.92 -1.04 -11.30
C ASP A 189 7.58 -1.40 -12.65
N ASN A 190 7.06 -0.85 -13.74
CA ASN A 190 7.61 -0.93 -15.09
C ASN A 190 7.24 0.32 -15.91
N GLY A 191 7.87 0.46 -17.06
CA GLY A 191 7.52 1.44 -18.08
C GLY A 191 6.62 0.83 -19.15
N PHE A 192 6.25 1.59 -20.17
CA PHE A 192 5.32 1.17 -21.21
C PHE A 192 5.73 1.79 -22.56
N HIS A 193 5.83 0.96 -23.59
CA HIS A 193 6.05 1.40 -24.97
C HIS A 193 4.73 1.43 -25.73
N LEU A 194 4.57 2.41 -26.63
CA LEU A 194 3.37 2.66 -27.44
C LEU A 194 3.57 2.34 -28.93
N GLY A 195 4.76 1.92 -29.32
CA GLY A 195 5.10 1.67 -30.73
C GLY A 195 6.60 1.79 -31.02
N GLU A 196 7.39 2.19 -30.03
CA GLU A 196 8.83 2.29 -30.12
C GLU A 196 9.44 0.97 -30.60
N HIS A 197 10.51 1.09 -31.38
CA HIS A 197 11.16 -0.07 -32.01
C HIS A 197 10.23 -0.90 -32.93
N ARG A 198 9.10 -0.33 -33.40
CA ARG A 198 8.08 -1.00 -34.21
C ARG A 198 7.42 -2.19 -33.50
N MET A 199 7.41 -2.16 -32.17
CA MET A 199 6.70 -3.17 -31.37
C MET A 199 5.23 -2.79 -31.24
N LEU A 200 4.37 -3.78 -30.98
CA LEU A 200 3.03 -3.48 -30.48
C LEU A 200 3.13 -2.83 -29.10
N PHE A 201 2.16 -1.99 -28.74
CA PHE A 201 2.11 -1.36 -27.44
C PHE A 201 2.16 -2.42 -26.32
N GLY A 202 2.85 -2.11 -25.23
CA GLY A 202 2.99 -3.05 -24.14
C GLY A 202 4.10 -2.69 -23.17
N LYS A 203 4.46 -3.70 -22.39
CA LYS A 203 5.58 -3.71 -21.45
C LYS A 203 6.40 -4.98 -21.68
N THR A 204 7.36 -5.29 -20.82
CA THR A 204 8.17 -6.54 -20.81
C THR A 204 9.39 -6.57 -21.74
N LYS A 205 9.89 -5.42 -22.21
CA LYS A 205 11.06 -5.36 -23.08
C LYS A 205 12.27 -4.74 -22.36
N PRO A 206 13.52 -5.06 -22.75
CA PRO A 206 14.71 -4.48 -22.12
C PRO A 206 14.94 -3.00 -22.49
N TYR A 207 14.08 -2.39 -23.30
CA TYR A 207 14.28 -1.03 -23.78
C TYR A 207 14.02 0.01 -22.69
N ALA A 208 14.60 1.21 -22.86
CA ALA A 208 14.55 2.25 -21.84
C ALA A 208 13.11 2.68 -21.53
N THR A 209 12.20 2.58 -22.49
CA THR A 209 10.75 2.80 -22.33
C THR A 209 10.12 1.94 -21.23
N ASP A 210 10.67 0.75 -20.99
CA ASP A 210 10.11 -0.26 -20.09
C ASP A 210 10.89 -0.36 -18.77
N VAL A 211 12.18 -0.03 -18.77
CA VAL A 211 13.07 -0.26 -17.63
C VAL A 211 13.66 1.01 -17.00
N ARG A 212 13.62 2.16 -17.68
CA ARG A 212 14.12 3.43 -17.12
C ARG A 212 12.96 4.17 -16.45
N LEU A 213 12.75 3.85 -15.18
CA LEU A 213 11.59 4.32 -14.44
C LEU A 213 11.91 5.61 -13.68
N PRO A 214 10.93 6.52 -13.52
CA PRO A 214 11.09 7.62 -12.60
C PRO A 214 11.17 7.08 -11.17
N MET A 215 12.07 7.64 -10.37
CA MET A 215 12.08 7.45 -8.93
C MET A 215 12.26 8.81 -8.26
N TYR A 216 11.35 9.15 -7.36
CA TYR A 216 11.42 10.33 -6.52
C TYR A 216 11.46 9.90 -5.06
N VAL A 217 12.27 10.60 -4.28
CA VAL A 217 12.38 10.38 -2.84
C VAL A 217 12.18 11.72 -2.14
N ALA A 218 11.23 11.78 -1.23
CA ALA A 218 11.02 12.90 -0.33
C ALA A 218 11.19 12.42 1.10
N GLY A 219 11.69 13.27 2.00
CA GLY A 219 11.87 12.88 3.38
C GLY A 219 12.66 13.88 4.21
N PRO A 220 12.88 13.56 5.49
CA PRO A 220 13.57 14.40 6.45
C PRO A 220 15.00 14.70 6.01
N GLY A 221 15.37 15.98 6.02
CA GLY A 221 16.73 16.42 5.69
C GLY A 221 17.15 16.22 4.22
N LEU A 222 16.24 15.79 3.35
CA LEU A 222 16.54 15.66 1.92
C LEU A 222 16.49 17.02 1.23
N PRO A 223 17.47 17.33 0.38
CA PRO A 223 17.45 18.55 -0.41
C PRO A 223 16.31 18.53 -1.44
N ARG A 224 15.74 19.69 -1.73
CA ARG A 224 14.61 19.84 -2.66
C ARG A 224 15.10 20.10 -4.09
N GLY A 225 14.44 19.47 -5.05
CA GLY A 225 14.71 19.70 -6.48
C GLY A 225 16.03 19.13 -7.00
N GLU A 226 16.70 18.29 -6.21
CA GLU A 226 17.93 17.63 -6.64
C GLU A 226 17.63 16.38 -7.49
N THR A 227 18.44 16.17 -8.53
CA THR A 227 18.45 14.95 -9.32
C THR A 227 19.81 14.28 -9.20
N ARG A 228 19.82 12.99 -8.88
CA ARG A 228 21.06 12.20 -8.71
C ARG A 228 21.10 11.08 -9.74
N PRO A 229 22.15 10.99 -10.59
CA PRO A 229 22.24 9.98 -11.64
C PRO A 229 22.76 8.64 -11.11
N LEU A 230 22.12 8.11 -10.05
CA LEU A 230 22.49 6.85 -9.42
C LEU A 230 21.79 5.69 -10.13
N PRO A 231 22.52 4.74 -10.74
CA PRO A 231 21.90 3.51 -11.22
C PRO A 231 21.30 2.71 -10.06
N THR A 232 19.97 2.64 -10.03
CA THR A 232 19.16 2.00 -9.00
C THR A 232 18.21 0.98 -9.61
N THR A 233 17.77 0.04 -8.78
CA THR A 233 16.83 -1.03 -9.07
C THR A 233 15.79 -1.07 -7.95
N HIS A 234 14.66 -1.73 -8.18
CA HIS A 234 13.62 -1.87 -7.15
C HIS A 234 14.10 -2.59 -5.88
N LEU A 235 15.09 -3.47 -6.01
CA LEU A 235 15.68 -4.19 -4.87
C LEU A 235 16.36 -3.22 -3.89
N ASP A 236 16.94 -2.14 -4.41
CA ASP A 236 17.62 -1.13 -3.60
C ASP A 236 16.66 -0.27 -2.77
N ILE A 237 15.41 -0.11 -3.25
CA ILE A 237 14.35 0.56 -2.48
C ILE A 237 14.11 -0.23 -1.19
N THR A 238 14.00 -1.55 -1.29
CA THR A 238 13.80 -2.44 -0.12
C THR A 238 14.99 -2.34 0.86
N ALA A 239 16.22 -2.44 0.35
CA ALA A 239 17.42 -2.29 1.17
C ALA A 239 17.51 -0.92 1.84
N THR A 240 17.12 0.14 1.13
CA THR A 240 17.13 1.52 1.65
C THR A 240 16.07 1.76 2.70
N ILE A 241 14.84 1.27 2.50
CA ILE A 241 13.77 1.35 3.51
C ILE A 241 14.19 0.59 4.76
N ALA A 242 14.76 -0.61 4.62
CA ALA A 242 15.23 -1.40 5.74
C ALA A 242 16.34 -0.68 6.53
N GLU A 243 17.28 -0.02 5.85
CA GLU A 243 18.34 0.74 6.53
C GLU A 243 17.82 2.04 7.17
N LEU A 244 16.93 2.77 6.50
CA LEU A 244 16.28 3.99 7.04
C LEU A 244 15.45 3.68 8.29
N GLY A 245 14.70 2.57 8.27
CA GLY A 245 13.89 2.13 9.40
C GLY A 245 14.67 1.38 10.49
N GLY A 246 16.00 1.21 10.36
CA GLY A 246 16.82 0.47 11.32
C GLY A 246 16.54 -1.03 11.38
N ALA A 247 15.79 -1.55 10.40
CA ALA A 247 15.34 -2.94 10.30
C ALA A 247 16.34 -3.85 9.56
N ALA A 248 17.30 -3.29 8.80
CA ALA A 248 18.28 -4.05 8.03
C ALA A 248 19.04 -5.10 8.89
N LYS A 249 19.36 -4.76 10.14
CA LYS A 249 20.02 -5.68 11.11
C LYS A 249 19.18 -6.89 11.52
N HIS A 250 17.88 -6.86 11.24
CA HIS A 250 16.94 -7.94 11.55
C HIS A 250 16.65 -8.83 10.34
N ALA A 251 17.22 -8.53 9.17
CA ALA A 251 17.07 -9.39 8.00
C ALA A 251 17.73 -10.75 8.28
N PRO A 252 17.03 -11.88 8.04
CA PRO A 252 17.59 -13.22 8.30
C PRO A 252 18.74 -13.56 7.33
N HIS A 253 18.83 -12.86 6.21
CA HIS A 253 19.85 -12.99 5.18
C HIS A 253 20.23 -11.60 4.64
N PRO A 254 21.37 -11.45 3.96
CA PRO A 254 21.68 -10.23 3.22
C PRO A 254 20.53 -9.86 2.26
N LEU A 255 20.21 -8.57 2.19
CA LEU A 255 19.23 -8.07 1.23
C LEU A 255 19.87 -8.03 -0.17
N ASP A 256 19.10 -8.38 -1.21
CA ASP A 256 19.61 -8.44 -2.58
C ASP A 256 19.96 -7.06 -3.16
N GLY A 257 19.34 -6.00 -2.64
CA GLY A 257 19.61 -4.62 -3.03
C GLY A 257 20.73 -3.96 -2.21
N LEU A 258 21.32 -2.91 -2.79
CA LEU A 258 22.25 -2.02 -2.10
C LEU A 258 21.50 -0.79 -1.61
N SER A 259 21.64 -0.43 -0.33
CA SER A 259 21.03 0.80 0.14
C SER A 259 21.73 2.03 -0.46
N PHE A 260 20.93 2.95 -1.01
CA PHE A 260 21.40 4.26 -1.44
C PHE A 260 21.15 5.35 -0.39
N LYS A 261 20.91 4.99 0.88
CA LYS A 261 20.66 5.97 1.96
C LYS A 261 21.77 7.00 2.08
N ALA A 262 23.04 6.59 1.98
CA ALA A 262 24.19 7.51 2.00
C ALA A 262 24.08 8.54 0.87
N ALA A 263 23.55 8.13 -0.28
CA ALA A 263 23.31 8.96 -1.44
C ALA A 263 21.96 9.70 -1.41
N LEU A 264 21.29 9.79 -0.27
CA LEU A 264 20.15 10.68 -0.03
C LEU A 264 20.55 11.97 0.72
N GLY A 265 21.60 11.92 1.56
CA GLY A 265 22.02 13.05 2.40
C GLY A 265 22.50 14.28 1.62
N SER A 266 22.74 15.39 2.34
CA SER A 266 23.26 16.66 1.79
C SER A 266 24.70 16.57 1.26
N THR A 267 25.42 15.52 1.65
CA THR A 267 26.79 15.21 1.22
C THR A 267 26.81 13.78 0.67
N PRO A 268 26.28 13.55 -0.54
CA PRO A 268 26.34 12.22 -1.16
C PRO A 268 27.80 11.81 -1.44
N PRO A 269 28.11 10.51 -1.42
CA PRO A 269 29.40 10.01 -1.89
C PRO A 269 29.58 10.31 -3.40
N ALA A 270 30.82 10.26 -3.88
CA ALA A 270 31.10 10.41 -5.30
C ALA A 270 30.41 9.30 -6.10
N LEU A 271 30.00 9.56 -7.34
CA LEU A 271 29.36 8.54 -8.20
C LEU A 271 30.23 7.29 -8.37
N SER A 272 31.56 7.47 -8.36
CA SER A 272 32.56 6.38 -8.39
C SER A 272 32.54 5.45 -7.18
N GLU A 273 31.90 5.85 -6.09
CA GLU A 273 31.71 5.02 -4.90
C GLU A 273 30.40 4.22 -4.95
N TRP A 274 29.57 4.47 -5.97
CA TRP A 274 28.39 3.67 -6.28
C TRP A 274 28.67 2.71 -7.43
N ARG A 275 27.79 1.72 -7.64
CA ARG A 275 27.91 0.88 -8.84
C ARG A 275 27.74 1.71 -10.11
N ASP A 276 28.39 1.30 -11.18
CA ASP A 276 28.33 1.90 -12.52
C ASP A 276 27.31 1.21 -13.42
N PHE A 277 26.51 0.29 -12.90
CA PHE A 277 25.54 -0.45 -13.69
C PHE A 277 24.18 -0.63 -13.00
N SER A 278 23.14 -0.82 -13.82
CA SER A 278 21.85 -1.37 -13.39
C SER A 278 21.60 -2.70 -14.11
N PHE A 279 21.15 -3.69 -13.36
CA PHE A 279 20.74 -5.00 -13.89
C PHE A 279 19.22 -5.13 -13.89
N SER A 280 18.66 -5.75 -14.92
CA SER A 280 17.25 -6.14 -14.96
C SER A 280 17.11 -7.45 -15.71
N GLU A 281 16.21 -8.30 -15.25
CA GLU A 281 15.86 -9.53 -15.94
C GLU A 281 14.35 -9.73 -15.95
N PHE A 282 13.90 -10.53 -16.90
CA PHE A 282 12.50 -10.84 -17.10
C PHE A 282 12.35 -12.30 -17.52
N TYR A 283 11.33 -12.97 -16.95
CA TYR A 283 10.93 -14.33 -17.30
C TYR A 283 9.40 -14.39 -17.37
N VAL A 284 8.85 -14.67 -18.56
CA VAL A 284 7.43 -15.04 -18.74
C VAL A 284 7.33 -15.99 -19.93
N ASN A 285 6.58 -17.09 -19.77
CA ASN A 285 6.26 -18.05 -20.85
C ASN A 285 7.51 -18.49 -21.64
N ASP A 286 8.56 -18.90 -20.92
CA ASP A 286 9.86 -19.34 -21.48
C ASP A 286 10.62 -18.32 -22.35
N ASN A 287 10.15 -17.07 -22.36
CA ASN A 287 10.90 -15.96 -22.92
C ASN A 287 11.63 -15.26 -21.79
N THR A 288 12.95 -15.21 -21.93
CA THR A 288 13.79 -14.47 -20.98
C THR A 288 14.64 -13.45 -21.67
N TRP A 289 14.85 -12.35 -20.97
CA TRP A 289 15.92 -11.45 -21.29
C TRP A 289 16.60 -10.95 -20.03
N ARG A 290 17.87 -10.58 -20.20
CA ARG A 290 18.68 -9.88 -19.21
C ARG A 290 19.20 -8.59 -19.82
N ASN A 291 19.28 -7.56 -19.02
CA ASN A 291 19.79 -6.24 -19.40
C ASN A 291 20.81 -5.78 -18.36
N ILE A 292 21.97 -5.34 -18.84
CA ILE A 292 22.90 -4.51 -18.08
C ILE A 292 23.01 -3.15 -18.76
N ARG A 293 22.73 -2.08 -18.03
CA ARG A 293 23.01 -0.70 -18.47
C ARG A 293 24.16 -0.14 -17.68
N LEU A 294 25.16 0.39 -18.37
CA LEU A 294 26.30 1.08 -17.77
C LEU A 294 26.02 2.59 -17.73
N ILE A 295 26.38 3.23 -16.63
CA ILE A 295 26.36 4.67 -16.42
C ILE A 295 27.81 5.15 -16.40
N ASP A 296 28.10 6.18 -17.19
CA ASP A 296 29.36 6.88 -17.10
C ASP A 296 29.35 7.78 -15.86
N HIS A 297 30.17 7.46 -14.86
CA HIS A 297 30.26 8.24 -13.62
C HIS A 297 30.81 9.66 -13.81
N ALA A 298 31.52 9.95 -14.91
CA ALA A 298 32.00 11.31 -15.19
C ALA A 298 30.86 12.24 -15.63
N THR A 299 29.87 11.71 -16.34
CA THR A 299 28.75 12.48 -16.90
C THR A 299 27.40 12.21 -16.23
N GLY A 300 27.30 11.12 -15.47
CA GLY A 300 26.04 10.60 -14.93
C GLY A 300 25.07 10.11 -16.01
N GLN A 301 25.53 9.95 -17.26
CA GLN A 301 24.68 9.57 -18.39
C GLN A 301 24.79 8.07 -18.69
N PRO A 302 23.73 7.44 -19.23
CA PRO A 302 23.83 6.09 -19.78
C PRO A 302 24.90 6.02 -20.87
N ALA A 303 25.88 5.14 -20.69
CA ALA A 303 26.98 4.93 -21.64
C ALA A 303 26.66 3.79 -22.61
N TRP A 304 26.29 2.63 -22.08
CA TRP A 304 26.04 1.40 -22.85
C TRP A 304 24.86 0.62 -22.30
N ALA A 305 24.18 -0.14 -23.16
CA ALA A 305 23.17 -1.11 -22.75
C ALA A 305 23.40 -2.42 -23.50
N PHE A 306 23.48 -3.52 -22.76
CA PHE A 306 23.68 -4.87 -23.28
C PHE A 306 22.45 -5.70 -22.98
N HIS A 307 21.83 -6.24 -24.03
CA HIS A 307 20.64 -7.08 -23.91
C HIS A 307 20.97 -8.50 -24.34
N TRP A 308 20.68 -9.47 -23.48
CA TRP A 308 20.71 -10.89 -23.81
C TRP A 308 19.29 -11.43 -23.87
N TRP A 309 18.99 -12.17 -24.92
CA TRP A 309 17.74 -12.90 -25.07
C TRP A 309 18.05 -14.39 -25.01
N CYS A 310 17.30 -15.14 -24.22
CA CYS A 310 17.31 -16.59 -24.28
C CYS A 310 15.94 -17.01 -24.79
N SER A 311 15.91 -17.50 -26.03
CA SER A 311 14.76 -18.21 -26.58
C SER A 311 14.99 -19.70 -26.32
N ASN A 312 14.03 -20.37 -25.68
CA ASN A 312 13.94 -21.84 -25.71
C ASN A 312 13.51 -22.32 -27.11
N GLN A 313 14.25 -21.93 -28.16
CA GLN A 313 14.24 -22.74 -29.38
C GLN A 313 15.10 -23.95 -29.05
N SER A 314 14.43 -25.06 -28.76
CA SER A 314 15.00 -26.39 -28.57
C SER A 314 16.09 -26.69 -29.60
N GLU A 315 17.26 -27.12 -29.11
CA GLU A 315 18.16 -28.00 -29.88
C GLU A 315 17.43 -29.26 -30.35
#